data_AF-A0A318RLR4-F1
#
_entry.id   AF-A0A318RLR4-F1
#
_cell.length_a   1.000
_cell.length_b   1.000
_cell.length_c   1.000
_cell.angle_alpha   90.00
_cell.angle_beta   90.00
_cell.angle_gamma   90.00
#
_symmetry.space_group_name_H-M   'P 1'
#
loop_
_entity.id
_entity.type
_entity.pdbx_description
1 polymer ?
#
loop_
_entity_poly.entity_id
_entity_poly.type
_entity_poly.pdbx_seq_one_letter_code
_entity_poly.pdbx_strand_id
1 'polypeptide(L)'
;MTKTVSLSTPLDLPCGQILPNRIMKSALSEGLGTAHHAPDVRLERLYARWAAGDYGLIVTGNVMVDRRYLGEPGNVVLENDSELDAFQRWAKTAQDGGSPIWMQLNHPGRQANPITTDGPTVAPSAVKLDIPGIPTPRELTDTEIRDVIERFAVSAGIAEVAGFDGVQIHGAHGYLISQFLSPLANKRSDRWGGSTANRARFVLEIIRRVREAVGPGFAVGIKLNSADFQRGGFSEEESRTVVEMIAAERIDLIEISGGSYESPAMMGRPAVSARTRAREAYFLDYAETIREVAADVPLAVTGGFRTHTGMADAIASGACDVVGLGRPTALAPKAAQGVMADTSATLPTTQRSVKLPRRLTGTAQVKALNGALDLQWHTDQLHTMGAGGDPDPHRPLWRTAVTTVRRNGIDAFRSQRGHLGTSDKKAVRKFRIERAVGRYVANPVVAALTRVGITTTFATELETIGRRTGLRRTVPVSAAFDETGAWVISQHGARSGWANNISANPTVRIKQGRQWRSGTAELVHDDDVTKRVRTFAPNPVFASLTAASFRALQSDPVSVRISFTDR
;
A
#
# COMPACT_ATOMS: atom_id res chain seq x y z
N MET A 1 -0.73 47.09 -15.66
CA MET A 1 -0.65 45.74 -16.24
C MET A 1 -0.69 44.76 -15.08
N THR A 2 -1.80 44.09 -14.84
CA THR A 2 -1.85 42.97 -13.91
C THR A 2 -0.90 41.90 -14.43
N LYS A 3 0.07 41.47 -13.61
CA LYS A 3 1.07 40.47 -13.98
C LYS A 3 0.32 39.15 -14.19
N THR A 4 0.26 38.65 -15.42
CA THR A 4 -0.42 37.37 -15.72
C THR A 4 0.27 36.25 -14.96
N VAL A 5 -0.45 35.58 -14.06
CA VAL A 5 0.07 34.43 -13.30
C VAL A 5 0.19 33.23 -14.22
N SER A 6 1.36 32.61 -14.25
CA SER A 6 1.69 31.44 -15.07
C SER A 6 2.23 30.29 -14.20
N LEU A 7 2.41 29.11 -14.80
CA LEU A 7 3.00 27.95 -14.12
C LEU A 7 4.39 28.22 -13.53
N SER A 8 5.19 29.10 -14.16
CA SER A 8 6.54 29.46 -13.71
C SER A 8 6.57 30.65 -12.74
N THR A 9 5.41 31.23 -12.39
CA THR A 9 5.34 32.34 -11.45
C THR A 9 5.59 31.83 -10.03
N PRO A 10 6.52 32.41 -9.25
CA PRO A 10 6.70 32.05 -7.85
C PRO A 10 5.43 32.28 -7.01
N LEU A 11 5.32 31.60 -5.87
CA LEU A 11 4.23 31.74 -4.91
C LEU A 11 4.79 31.95 -3.51
N ASP A 12 4.43 33.08 -2.90
CA ASP A 12 4.69 33.34 -1.49
C ASP A 12 3.69 32.56 -0.62
N LEU A 13 4.19 31.88 0.40
CA LEU A 13 3.38 31.18 1.40
C LEU A 13 3.26 32.02 2.69
N PRO A 14 2.20 31.82 3.51
CA PRO A 14 1.99 32.58 4.73
C PRO A 14 3.16 32.56 5.74
N CYS A 15 3.89 31.46 5.85
CA CYS A 15 5.11 31.33 6.67
C CYS A 15 6.33 32.10 6.14
N GLY A 16 6.25 32.73 4.96
CA GLY A 16 7.33 33.47 4.32
C GLY A 16 8.22 32.64 3.39
N GLN A 17 7.94 31.34 3.24
CA GLN A 17 8.57 30.51 2.22
C GLN A 17 8.10 30.90 0.81
N ILE A 18 8.99 30.82 -0.19
CA ILE A 18 8.67 31.07 -1.60
C ILE A 18 8.79 29.77 -2.38
N LEU A 19 7.70 29.32 -2.98
CA LEU A 19 7.74 28.24 -3.97
C LEU A 19 8.22 28.84 -5.31
N PRO A 20 9.29 28.30 -5.95
CA PRO A 20 9.85 28.91 -7.16
C PRO A 20 8.94 28.83 -8.38
N ASN A 21 7.95 27.93 -8.37
CA ASN A 21 6.93 27.82 -9.41
C ASN A 21 5.67 27.11 -8.87
N ARG A 22 4.65 26.95 -9.73
CA ARG A 22 3.31 26.48 -9.38
C ARG A 22 3.14 24.96 -9.51
N ILE A 23 4.21 24.19 -9.70
CA ILE A 23 4.13 22.74 -9.91
C ILE A 23 4.68 21.97 -8.72
N MET A 24 3.85 21.16 -8.08
CA MET A 24 4.23 20.33 -6.94
C MET A 24 4.35 18.85 -7.35
N LYS A 25 5.44 18.18 -6.96
CA LYS A 25 5.46 16.70 -6.92
C LYS A 25 4.68 16.27 -5.68
N SER A 26 3.47 15.78 -5.91
CA SER A 26 2.58 15.32 -4.83
C SER A 26 3.07 13.99 -4.25
N ALA A 27 2.66 13.69 -3.02
CA ALA A 27 3.01 12.46 -2.32
C ALA A 27 2.66 11.19 -3.11
N LEU A 28 3.58 10.23 -3.11
CA LEU A 28 3.44 8.89 -3.68
C LEU A 28 3.96 7.89 -2.66
N SER A 29 3.28 6.76 -2.44
CA SER A 29 3.82 5.72 -1.56
C SER A 29 5.00 5.02 -2.23
N GLU A 30 6.22 5.22 -1.72
CA GLU A 30 7.41 4.59 -2.28
C GLU A 30 7.66 3.22 -1.66
N GLY A 31 7.43 3.06 -0.36
CA GLY A 31 7.70 1.80 0.34
C GLY A 31 9.18 1.39 0.29
N LEU A 32 10.10 2.36 0.46
CA LEU A 32 11.55 2.19 0.35
C LEU A 32 12.31 2.30 1.68
N GLY A 33 11.61 2.36 2.82
CA GLY A 33 12.24 2.34 4.14
C GLY A 33 13.11 1.10 4.37
N THR A 34 14.11 1.22 5.24
CA THR A 34 14.94 0.10 5.68
C THR A 34 14.16 -0.84 6.61
N ALA A 35 14.79 -1.92 7.07
CA ALA A 35 14.22 -2.79 8.10
C ALA A 35 13.97 -2.07 9.44
N HIS A 36 14.65 -0.94 9.68
CA HIS A 36 14.45 -0.06 10.82
C HIS A 36 13.47 1.08 10.51
N HIS A 37 12.83 1.07 9.34
CA HIS A 37 11.96 2.13 8.85
C HIS A 37 12.63 3.50 8.70
N ALA A 38 13.96 3.52 8.49
CA ALA A 38 14.72 4.72 8.20
C ALA A 38 14.79 4.97 6.67
N PRO A 39 15.04 6.21 6.23
CA PRO A 39 15.44 6.46 4.85
C PRO A 39 16.86 5.94 4.58
N ASP A 40 17.15 5.61 3.33
CA ASP A 40 18.50 5.25 2.88
C ASP A 40 18.80 5.82 1.50
N VAL A 41 19.96 5.46 0.95
CA VAL A 41 20.45 5.90 -0.36
C VAL A 41 19.45 5.70 -1.51
N ARG A 42 18.49 4.77 -1.39
CA ARG A 42 17.45 4.57 -2.42
C ARG A 42 16.45 5.72 -2.43
N LEU A 43 16.06 6.21 -1.26
CA LEU A 43 15.22 7.41 -1.16
C LEU A 43 16.01 8.65 -1.56
N GLU A 44 17.27 8.78 -1.13
CA GLU A 44 18.14 9.89 -1.56
C GLU A 44 18.21 9.98 -3.09
N ARG A 45 18.52 8.87 -3.78
CA ARG A 45 18.56 8.80 -5.24
C ARG A 45 17.22 9.14 -5.87
N LEU A 46 16.13 8.56 -5.38
CA LEU A 46 14.80 8.80 -5.93
C LEU A 46 14.43 10.29 -5.85
N TYR A 47 14.69 10.94 -4.72
CA TYR A 47 14.35 12.35 -4.51
C TYR A 47 15.26 13.29 -5.28
N ALA A 48 16.56 12.97 -5.42
CA ALA A 48 17.45 13.71 -6.30
C ALA A 48 16.96 13.73 -7.77
N ARG A 49 16.30 12.66 -8.24
CA ARG A 49 15.70 12.63 -9.59
C ARG A 49 14.55 13.61 -9.74
N TRP A 50 13.72 13.76 -8.71
CA TRP A 50 12.64 14.74 -8.71
C TRP A 50 13.17 16.16 -8.50
N ALA A 51 14.16 16.35 -7.62
CA ALA A 51 14.83 17.62 -7.39
C ALA A 51 15.40 18.21 -8.68
N ALA A 52 16.00 17.38 -9.54
CA ALA A 52 16.50 17.78 -10.85
C ALA A 52 15.41 18.12 -11.89
N GLY A 53 14.14 18.14 -11.50
CA GLY A 53 12.97 18.40 -12.34
C GLY A 53 12.37 19.80 -12.20
N ASP A 54 12.96 20.68 -11.38
CA ASP A 54 12.52 22.05 -11.09
C ASP A 54 11.08 22.14 -10.58
N TYR A 55 10.69 21.31 -9.62
CA TYR A 55 9.39 21.46 -8.96
C TYR A 55 9.38 22.68 -8.04
N GLY A 56 8.24 23.35 -7.96
CA GLY A 56 7.95 24.38 -6.96
C GLY A 56 7.90 23.81 -5.55
N LEU A 57 7.52 22.54 -5.41
CA LEU A 57 7.48 21.84 -4.12
C LEU A 57 7.60 20.33 -4.33
N ILE A 58 8.39 19.66 -3.50
CA ILE A 58 8.47 18.20 -3.45
C ILE A 58 7.86 17.73 -2.12
N VAL A 59 6.78 16.95 -2.19
CA VAL A 59 6.19 16.33 -0.98
C VAL A 59 6.60 14.87 -0.90
N THR A 60 7.03 14.43 0.28
CA THR A 60 7.43 13.04 0.46
C THR A 60 6.24 12.08 0.33
N GLY A 61 6.48 10.79 0.16
CA GLY A 61 5.48 9.79 0.50
C GLY A 61 5.23 9.72 2.01
N ASN A 62 4.35 8.81 2.41
CA ASN A 62 3.91 8.70 3.79
C ASN A 62 5.07 8.38 4.76
N VAL A 63 5.29 9.27 5.71
CA VAL A 63 6.12 9.04 6.90
C VAL A 63 5.20 8.82 8.09
N MET A 64 5.35 7.66 8.74
CA MET A 64 4.52 7.28 9.88
C MET A 64 5.01 7.95 11.15
N VAL A 65 4.08 8.48 11.94
CA VAL A 65 4.36 9.10 13.24
C VAL A 65 4.45 8.08 14.39
N ASP A 66 4.16 6.81 14.10
CA ASP A 66 4.11 5.73 15.08
C ASP A 66 4.49 4.39 14.46
N ARG A 67 5.62 3.81 14.88
CA ARG A 67 6.10 2.51 14.36
C ARG A 67 5.15 1.35 14.62
N ARG A 68 4.24 1.48 15.60
CA ARG A 68 3.25 0.44 15.90
C ARG A 68 2.25 0.29 14.76
N TYR A 69 2.03 1.33 13.95
CA TYR A 69 1.01 1.39 12.90
C TYR A 69 1.61 1.73 11.54
N LEU A 70 1.89 0.69 10.76
CA LEU A 70 2.43 0.83 9.40
C LEU A 70 1.33 0.58 8.36
N GLY A 71 1.26 1.42 7.32
CA GLY A 71 0.37 1.16 6.17
C GLY A 71 0.94 0.10 5.23
N GLU A 72 2.26 0.11 5.05
CA GLU A 72 3.03 -0.78 4.19
C GLU A 72 4.34 -1.17 4.90
N PRO A 73 4.87 -2.39 4.67
CA PRO A 73 6.11 -2.84 5.33
C PRO A 73 7.32 -1.92 5.09
N GLY A 74 7.34 -1.20 3.97
CA GLY A 74 8.44 -0.28 3.61
C GLY A 74 8.16 1.18 3.94
N ASN A 75 7.17 1.51 4.78
CA ASN A 75 7.01 2.90 5.21
C ASN A 75 8.21 3.36 6.04
N VAL A 76 8.55 4.64 5.88
CA VAL A 76 9.50 5.34 6.75
C VAL A 76 8.74 5.77 8.02
N VAL A 77 9.41 5.73 9.17
CA VAL A 77 8.87 6.18 10.46
C VAL A 77 9.76 7.29 10.99
N LEU A 78 9.16 8.36 11.48
CA LEU A 78 9.87 9.42 12.20
C LEU A 78 9.19 9.67 13.54
N GLU A 79 9.70 9.07 14.61
CA GLU A 79 9.16 9.23 15.97
C GLU A 79 10.23 9.57 17.02
N ASN A 80 11.51 9.61 16.61
CA ASN A 80 12.67 10.02 17.39
C ASN A 80 13.83 10.37 16.43
N ASP A 81 14.94 10.83 16.99
CA ASP A 81 16.13 11.33 16.30
C ASP A 81 17.23 10.28 16.08
N SER A 82 16.98 8.99 16.36
CA SER A 82 18.01 7.94 16.28
C SER A 82 18.63 7.77 14.88
N GLU A 83 17.89 8.13 13.83
CA GLU A 83 18.30 8.04 12.42
C GLU A 83 18.40 9.44 11.77
N LEU A 84 18.58 10.50 12.58
CA LEU A 84 18.54 11.90 12.14
C LEU A 84 19.46 12.17 10.93
N ASP A 85 20.68 11.64 10.94
CA ASP A 85 21.63 11.79 9.83
C ASP A 85 21.06 11.31 8.48
N ALA A 86 20.26 10.24 8.50
CA ALA A 86 19.62 9.71 7.30
C ALA A 86 18.50 10.62 6.80
N PHE A 87 17.72 11.20 7.71
CA PHE A 87 16.71 12.21 7.38
C PHE A 87 17.34 13.51 6.85
N GLN A 88 18.47 13.94 7.42
CA GLN A 88 19.22 15.10 6.93
C GLN A 88 19.73 14.90 5.51
N ARG A 89 20.31 13.74 5.20
CA ARG A 89 20.71 13.41 3.83
C ARG A 89 19.52 13.40 2.88
N TRP A 90 18.37 12.88 3.32
CA TRP A 90 17.17 12.86 2.50
C TRP A 90 16.64 14.27 2.19
N ALA A 91 16.50 15.14 3.21
CA ALA A 91 16.09 16.52 3.03
C ALA A 91 17.02 17.28 2.08
N LYS A 92 18.34 17.11 2.27
CA LYS A 92 19.37 17.74 1.44
C LYS A 92 19.24 17.42 -0.05
N THR A 93 18.76 16.25 -0.43
CA THR A 93 18.65 15.85 -1.85
C THR A 93 17.74 16.76 -2.69
N ALA A 94 16.70 17.36 -2.09
CA ALA A 94 15.81 18.29 -2.77
C ALA A 94 16.36 19.72 -2.77
N GLN A 95 16.95 20.13 -1.65
CA GLN A 95 17.57 21.44 -1.49
C GLN A 95 18.72 21.65 -2.47
N ASP A 96 19.54 20.62 -2.71
CA ASP A 96 20.62 20.66 -3.71
C ASP A 96 20.09 20.85 -5.15
N GLY A 97 18.82 20.51 -5.41
CA GLY A 97 18.12 20.78 -6.67
C GLY A 97 17.35 22.10 -6.70
N GLY A 98 17.34 22.87 -5.62
CA GLY A 98 16.64 24.16 -5.53
C GLY A 98 15.13 24.08 -5.32
N SER A 99 14.58 22.90 -4.99
CA SER A 99 13.17 22.72 -4.66
C SER A 99 12.98 22.57 -3.16
N PRO A 100 12.02 23.28 -2.53
CA PRO A 100 11.67 23.00 -1.14
C PRO A 100 11.07 21.59 -1.02
N ILE A 101 11.32 20.94 0.11
CA ILE A 101 10.83 19.60 0.41
C ILE A 101 10.03 19.56 1.70
N TRP A 102 8.81 19.04 1.61
CA TRP A 102 7.95 18.84 2.76
C TRP A 102 7.74 17.36 3.05
N MET A 103 7.82 17.00 4.33
CA MET A 103 7.55 15.64 4.78
C MET A 103 6.05 15.41 4.97
N GLN A 104 5.47 14.41 4.31
CA GLN A 104 4.07 14.04 4.54
C GLN A 104 3.94 13.12 5.76
N LEU A 105 3.42 13.67 6.86
CA LEU A 105 3.16 12.93 8.10
C LEU A 105 1.82 12.21 8.05
N ASN A 106 1.79 10.96 8.49
CA ASN A 106 0.59 10.12 8.43
C ASN A 106 0.48 9.16 9.62
N HIS A 107 -0.77 8.75 9.91
CA HIS A 107 -1.10 7.60 10.72
C HIS A 107 -2.19 6.78 10.00
N PRO A 108 -2.00 5.47 9.76
CA PRO A 108 -2.88 4.72 8.86
C PRO A 108 -4.26 4.37 9.47
N GLY A 109 -4.43 4.50 10.79
CA GLY A 109 -5.64 4.11 11.51
C GLY A 109 -6.08 2.68 11.17
N ARG A 110 -7.36 2.49 10.84
CA ARG A 110 -7.91 1.17 10.47
C ARG A 110 -7.34 0.57 9.19
N GLN A 111 -6.58 1.33 8.41
CA GLN A 111 -5.88 0.85 7.21
C GLN A 111 -4.46 0.36 7.51
N ALA A 112 -4.01 0.37 8.76
CA ALA A 112 -2.73 -0.22 9.13
C ALA A 112 -2.69 -1.69 8.72
N ASN A 113 -1.55 -2.14 8.20
CA ASN A 113 -1.38 -3.50 7.74
C ASN A 113 -1.35 -4.44 8.96
N PRO A 114 -2.32 -5.36 9.12
CA PRO A 114 -2.41 -6.21 10.32
C PRO A 114 -1.21 -7.15 10.51
N ILE A 115 -0.41 -7.39 9.47
CA ILE A 115 0.76 -8.26 9.54
C ILE A 115 1.96 -7.52 10.14
N THR A 116 2.07 -6.22 9.89
CA THR A 116 3.19 -5.38 10.35
C THR A 116 2.82 -4.50 11.53
N THR A 117 1.54 -4.43 11.88
CA THR A 117 1.04 -3.70 13.05
C THR A 117 1.33 -4.51 14.32
N ASP A 118 1.85 -3.85 15.34
CA ASP A 118 1.96 -4.46 16.67
C ASP A 118 0.61 -4.33 17.40
N GLY A 119 -0.14 -5.42 17.45
CA GLY A 119 -1.48 -5.47 18.06
C GLY A 119 -2.63 -5.09 17.09
N PRO A 120 -3.83 -4.82 17.63
CA PRO A 120 -4.98 -4.44 16.80
C PRO A 120 -4.78 -3.05 16.19
N THR A 121 -5.21 -2.89 14.94
CA THR A 121 -5.29 -1.58 14.30
C THR A 121 -6.24 -0.66 15.08
N VAL A 122 -6.06 0.66 14.97
CA VAL A 122 -6.82 1.64 15.76
C VAL A 122 -7.62 2.59 14.90
N ALA A 123 -8.70 3.14 15.44
CA ALA A 123 -9.62 4.03 14.73
C ALA A 123 -10.41 4.92 15.70
N PRO A 124 -11.09 5.98 15.23
CA PRO A 124 -12.04 6.73 16.05
C PRO A 124 -13.18 5.86 16.61
N SER A 125 -13.58 4.80 15.90
CA SER A 125 -14.59 3.85 16.35
C SER A 125 -14.30 2.45 15.82
N ALA A 126 -14.86 1.41 16.45
CA ALA A 126 -14.70 0.01 16.06
C ALA A 126 -15.47 -0.36 14.75
N VAL A 127 -15.25 0.42 13.68
CA VAL A 127 -15.86 0.24 12.36
C VAL A 127 -14.84 -0.32 11.39
N LYS A 128 -15.00 -1.60 11.04
CA LYS A 128 -14.14 -2.28 10.06
C LYS A 128 -14.24 -1.66 8.67
N LEU A 129 -13.17 -1.81 7.89
CA LEU A 129 -13.23 -1.55 6.44
C LEU A 129 -14.12 -2.58 5.77
N ASP A 130 -14.81 -2.19 4.69
CA ASP A 130 -15.55 -3.14 3.84
C ASP A 130 -14.61 -3.93 2.91
N ILE A 131 -13.55 -4.47 3.48
CA ILE A 131 -12.53 -5.28 2.83
C ILE A 131 -12.47 -6.63 3.57
N PRO A 132 -12.78 -7.75 2.90
CA PRO A 132 -12.81 -9.05 3.58
C PRO A 132 -11.42 -9.44 4.11
N GLY A 133 -11.38 -9.95 5.35
CA GLY A 133 -10.16 -10.41 6.01
C GLY A 133 -9.44 -9.35 6.83
N ILE A 134 -9.85 -8.09 6.78
CA ILE A 134 -9.34 -7.05 7.67
C ILE A 134 -10.03 -7.15 9.04
N PRO A 135 -9.26 -7.23 10.15
CA PRO A 135 -9.84 -7.25 11.48
C PRO A 135 -10.54 -5.93 11.81
N THR A 136 -11.54 -5.99 12.66
CA THR A 136 -12.16 -4.77 13.21
C THR A 136 -11.12 -3.98 14.01
N PRO A 137 -10.95 -2.68 13.77
CA PRO A 137 -10.03 -1.86 14.56
C PRO A 137 -10.55 -1.69 15.99
N ARG A 138 -9.63 -1.43 16.90
CA ARG A 138 -9.95 -0.97 18.25
C ARG A 138 -10.26 0.53 18.23
N GLU A 139 -11.25 0.93 19.00
CA GLU A 139 -11.55 2.33 19.24
C GLU A 139 -10.48 2.98 20.14
N LEU A 140 -10.00 4.15 19.73
CA LEU A 140 -9.06 4.97 20.48
C LEU A 140 -9.72 5.58 21.73
N THR A 141 -8.98 5.63 22.83
CA THR A 141 -9.34 6.37 24.04
C THR A 141 -8.95 7.86 23.91
N ASP A 142 -9.49 8.74 24.77
CA ASP A 142 -9.11 10.16 24.77
C ASP A 142 -7.60 10.37 24.92
N THR A 143 -6.97 9.61 25.83
CA THR A 143 -5.53 9.66 26.08
C THR A 143 -4.74 9.25 24.84
N GLU A 144 -5.17 8.22 24.13
CA GLU A 144 -4.50 7.78 22.90
C GLU A 144 -4.69 8.75 21.73
N ILE A 145 -5.86 9.42 21.65
CA ILE A 145 -6.08 10.48 20.66
C ILE A 145 -5.07 11.62 20.89
N ARG A 146 -4.85 12.00 22.15
CA ARG A 146 -3.86 13.02 22.53
C ARG A 146 -2.42 12.56 22.28
N ASP A 147 -2.09 11.29 22.57
CA ASP A 147 -0.79 10.70 22.24
C ASP A 147 -0.51 10.77 20.73
N VAL A 148 -1.50 10.44 19.89
CA VAL A 148 -1.35 10.55 18.44
C VAL A 148 -1.14 12.01 18.02
N ILE A 149 -1.90 12.96 18.57
CA ILE A 149 -1.69 14.40 18.31
C ILE A 149 -0.25 14.80 18.64
N GLU A 150 0.26 14.39 19.80
CA GLU A 150 1.63 14.67 20.22
C GLU A 150 2.66 14.08 19.26
N ARG A 151 2.44 12.85 18.80
CA ARG A 151 3.34 12.19 17.84
C ARG A 151 3.46 12.97 16.53
N PHE A 152 2.38 13.51 16.00
CA PHE A 152 2.47 14.41 14.83
C PHE A 152 3.34 15.63 15.11
N ALA A 153 3.21 16.26 16.28
CA ALA A 153 4.01 17.42 16.67
C ALA A 153 5.50 17.06 16.84
N VAL A 154 5.81 15.95 17.52
CA VAL A 154 7.17 15.44 17.69
C VAL A 154 7.80 15.12 16.34
N SER A 155 7.11 14.39 15.45
CA SER A 155 7.61 14.10 14.10
C SER A 155 7.88 15.38 13.31
N ALA A 156 7.02 16.40 13.41
CA ALA A 156 7.23 17.67 12.72
C ALA A 156 8.45 18.43 13.24
N GLY A 157 8.64 18.50 14.56
CA GLY A 157 9.84 19.09 15.16
C GLY A 157 11.13 18.38 14.74
N ILE A 158 11.12 17.04 14.68
CA ILE A 158 12.29 16.29 14.19
C ILE A 158 12.50 16.53 12.69
N ALA A 159 11.43 16.67 11.90
CA ALA A 159 11.56 16.98 10.47
C ALA A 159 12.20 18.37 10.25
N GLU A 160 11.86 19.36 11.07
CA GLU A 160 12.53 20.67 11.04
C GLU A 160 14.02 20.55 11.41
N VAL A 161 14.36 19.84 12.48
CA VAL A 161 15.76 19.58 12.87
C VAL A 161 16.54 18.81 11.81
N ALA A 162 15.87 17.90 11.09
CA ALA A 162 16.44 17.19 9.96
C ALA A 162 16.63 18.07 8.71
N GLY A 163 16.15 19.31 8.73
CA GLY A 163 16.34 20.28 7.66
C GLY A 163 15.33 20.14 6.52
N PHE A 164 14.15 19.53 6.74
CA PHE A 164 13.04 19.70 5.80
C PHE A 164 12.56 21.16 5.83
N ASP A 165 11.92 21.64 4.77
CA ASP A 165 11.43 23.02 4.72
C ASP A 165 9.97 23.13 5.23
N GLY A 166 9.34 22.01 5.51
CA GLY A 166 7.98 21.94 6.03
C GLY A 166 7.45 20.53 6.22
N VAL A 167 6.21 20.43 6.68
CA VAL A 167 5.42 19.19 6.73
C VAL A 167 4.08 19.33 6.04
N GLN A 168 3.57 18.23 5.52
CA GLN A 168 2.20 18.11 5.07
C GLN A 168 1.46 17.08 5.93
N ILE A 169 0.42 17.51 6.64
CA ILE A 169 -0.44 16.62 7.43
C ILE A 169 -1.36 15.84 6.49
N HIS A 170 -1.38 14.50 6.58
CA HIS A 170 -2.22 13.69 5.71
C HIS A 170 -3.65 13.49 6.25
N GLY A 171 -4.56 14.39 5.87
CA GLY A 171 -5.99 14.38 6.21
C GLY A 171 -6.92 13.67 5.21
N ALA A 172 -6.40 12.80 4.34
CA ALA A 172 -7.10 12.30 3.16
C ALA A 172 -7.04 10.76 3.02
N HIS A 173 -7.66 10.23 1.97
CA HIS A 173 -7.61 8.83 1.54
C HIS A 173 -8.10 7.77 2.55
N GLY A 174 -8.83 8.18 3.59
CA GLY A 174 -9.34 7.29 4.62
C GLY A 174 -8.31 6.86 5.66
N TYR A 175 -7.16 7.54 5.76
CA TYR A 175 -6.24 7.41 6.90
C TYR A 175 -6.82 8.04 8.17
N LEU A 176 -6.11 7.97 9.30
CA LEU A 176 -6.71 8.21 10.61
C LEU A 176 -7.43 9.57 10.70
N ILE A 177 -6.82 10.65 10.23
CA ILE A 177 -7.46 11.97 10.23
C ILE A 177 -8.75 11.97 9.40
N SER A 178 -8.71 11.41 8.19
CA SER A 178 -9.89 11.25 7.33
C SER A 178 -10.95 10.35 7.99
N GLN A 179 -10.56 9.35 8.79
CA GLN A 179 -11.48 8.52 9.57
C GLN A 179 -12.20 9.33 10.65
N PHE A 180 -11.52 10.27 11.32
CA PHE A 180 -12.15 11.16 12.29
C PHE A 180 -13.16 12.11 11.62
N LEU A 181 -12.82 12.65 10.45
CA LEU A 181 -13.69 13.55 9.68
C LEU A 181 -14.95 12.85 9.16
N SER A 182 -14.83 11.59 8.73
CA SER A 182 -15.93 10.86 8.09
C SER A 182 -16.95 10.32 9.10
N PRO A 183 -18.25 10.70 8.99
CA PRO A 183 -19.29 10.17 9.87
C PRO A 183 -19.54 8.66 9.65
N LEU A 184 -19.00 8.05 8.59
CA LEU A 184 -19.06 6.60 8.39
C LEU A 184 -18.06 5.83 9.26
N ALA A 185 -16.89 6.41 9.50
CA ALA A 185 -15.82 5.79 10.28
C ALA A 185 -15.82 6.25 11.75
N ASN A 186 -16.26 7.48 12.02
CA ASN A 186 -16.35 8.05 13.36
C ASN A 186 -17.80 8.04 13.88
N LYS A 187 -18.08 7.11 14.79
CA LYS A 187 -19.37 6.91 15.47
C LYS A 187 -19.34 7.34 16.94
N ARG A 188 -18.33 8.11 17.34
CA ARG A 188 -18.18 8.56 18.73
C ARG A 188 -19.29 9.55 19.11
N SER A 189 -19.66 9.52 20.39
CA SER A 189 -20.59 10.46 21.01
C SER A 189 -19.90 11.47 21.96
N ASP A 190 -18.58 11.38 22.10
CA ASP A 190 -17.78 12.31 22.88
C ASP A 190 -17.35 13.53 22.05
N ARG A 191 -16.46 14.36 22.60
CA ARG A 191 -15.99 15.60 21.95
C ARG A 191 -15.19 15.38 20.66
N TRP A 192 -14.86 14.14 20.31
CA TRP A 192 -14.14 13.78 19.08
C TRP A 192 -15.05 13.25 17.98
N GLY A 193 -16.38 13.16 18.21
CA GLY A 193 -17.35 12.73 17.22
C GLY A 193 -18.70 13.42 17.32
N GLY A 194 -19.68 12.92 16.55
CA GLY A 194 -20.99 13.55 16.40
C GLY A 194 -20.94 14.70 15.39
N SER A 195 -20.95 15.94 15.86
CA SER A 195 -21.00 17.14 15.00
C SER A 195 -19.75 17.30 14.13
N THR A 196 -19.87 18.02 13.00
CA THR A 196 -18.74 18.32 12.11
C THR A 196 -17.59 19.00 12.86
N ALA A 197 -17.88 19.94 13.76
CA ALA A 197 -16.87 20.61 14.59
C ALA A 197 -16.12 19.63 15.52
N ASN A 198 -16.81 18.68 16.15
CA ASN A 198 -16.17 17.67 16.99
C ASN A 198 -15.33 16.67 16.19
N ARG A 199 -15.80 16.28 15.00
CA ARG A 199 -15.04 15.42 14.07
C ARG A 199 -13.79 16.13 13.54
N ALA A 200 -13.89 17.43 13.26
CA ALA A 200 -12.77 18.28 12.85
C ALA A 200 -11.77 18.56 13.97
N ARG A 201 -12.19 18.46 15.25
CA ARG A 201 -11.33 18.73 16.40
C ARG A 201 -9.99 18.00 16.32
N PHE A 202 -9.98 16.73 15.92
CA PHE A 202 -8.75 15.96 15.83
C PHE A 202 -7.71 16.59 14.88
N VAL A 203 -8.13 17.03 13.69
CA VAL A 203 -7.20 17.66 12.74
C VAL A 203 -6.78 19.05 13.17
N LEU A 204 -7.69 19.84 13.77
CA LEU A 204 -7.38 21.17 14.28
C LEU A 204 -6.36 21.13 15.42
N GLU A 205 -6.53 20.19 16.36
CA GLU A 205 -5.57 20.00 17.46
C GLU A 205 -4.20 19.52 16.94
N ILE A 206 -4.16 18.67 15.90
CA ILE A 206 -2.88 18.31 15.24
C ILE A 206 -2.22 19.55 14.64
N ILE A 207 -2.95 20.36 13.87
CA ILE A 207 -2.40 21.58 13.24
C ILE A 207 -1.82 22.52 14.30
N ARG A 208 -2.57 22.77 15.39
CA ARG A 208 -2.13 23.64 16.48
C ARG A 208 -0.88 23.11 17.17
N ARG A 209 -0.86 21.82 17.54
CA ARG A 209 0.28 21.22 18.24
C ARG A 209 1.52 21.12 17.35
N VAL A 210 1.36 20.83 16.05
CA VAL A 210 2.45 20.90 15.07
C VAL A 210 2.98 22.33 14.96
N ARG A 211 2.10 23.33 14.85
CA ARG A 211 2.52 24.73 14.75
C ARG A 211 3.24 25.23 16.00
N GLU A 212 2.88 24.74 17.19
CA GLU A 212 3.59 25.03 18.44
C GLU A 212 4.98 24.37 18.52
N ALA A 213 5.16 23.23 17.85
CA ALA A 213 6.41 22.45 17.89
C ALA A 213 7.47 22.91 16.88
N VAL A 214 7.10 23.75 15.91
CA VAL A 214 7.99 24.16 14.80
C VAL A 214 8.15 25.68 14.70
N GLY A 215 9.24 26.12 14.06
CA GLY A 215 9.50 27.53 13.81
C GLY A 215 8.45 28.21 12.91
N PRO A 216 8.27 29.55 13.00
CA PRO A 216 7.30 30.28 12.18
C PRO A 216 7.60 30.27 10.68
N GLY A 217 8.87 30.07 10.29
CA GLY A 217 9.30 29.94 8.89
C GLY A 217 9.22 28.51 8.34
N PHE A 218 8.91 27.52 9.17
CA PHE A 218 8.73 26.14 8.74
C PHE A 218 7.29 25.93 8.28
N ALA A 219 7.11 25.45 7.05
CA ALA A 219 5.78 25.37 6.47
C ALA A 219 4.96 24.21 7.04
N VAL A 220 3.67 24.44 7.25
CA VAL A 220 2.69 23.43 7.66
C VAL A 220 1.54 23.46 6.68
N GLY A 221 1.50 22.44 5.82
CA GLY A 221 0.39 22.20 4.89
C GLY A 221 -0.49 21.04 5.33
N ILE A 222 -1.63 20.88 4.66
CA ILE A 222 -2.53 19.74 4.86
C ILE A 222 -3.07 19.23 3.53
N LYS A 223 -3.22 17.91 3.42
CA LYS A 223 -3.93 17.26 2.31
C LYS A 223 -5.30 16.76 2.73
N LEU A 224 -6.36 17.19 2.06
CA LEU A 224 -7.75 16.80 2.35
C LEU A 224 -8.43 16.13 1.15
N ASN A 225 -9.45 15.33 1.47
CA ASN A 225 -10.35 14.78 0.46
C ASN A 225 -11.38 15.84 0.06
N SER A 226 -11.72 15.91 -1.23
CA SER A 226 -12.84 16.73 -1.70
C SER A 226 -14.20 16.21 -1.20
N ALA A 227 -14.38 14.89 -1.26
CA ALA A 227 -15.51 14.16 -0.69
C ALA A 227 -15.18 12.65 -0.62
N ASP A 228 -15.86 11.90 0.24
CA ASP A 228 -15.69 10.43 0.33
C ASP A 228 -16.46 9.67 -0.77
N PHE A 229 -17.33 10.36 -1.54
CA PHE A 229 -18.19 9.81 -2.61
C PHE A 229 -19.03 8.59 -2.18
N GLN A 230 -19.32 8.48 -0.89
CA GLN A 230 -20.16 7.46 -0.30
C GLN A 230 -21.42 8.10 0.27
N ARG A 231 -22.58 7.47 0.06
CA ARG A 231 -23.85 7.96 0.60
C ARG A 231 -23.77 7.96 2.14
N GLY A 232 -23.93 9.14 2.75
CA GLY A 232 -23.80 9.34 4.20
C GLY A 232 -22.36 9.46 4.72
N GLY A 233 -21.37 9.65 3.83
CA GLY A 233 -19.98 9.97 4.17
C GLY A 233 -19.70 11.46 4.28
N PHE A 234 -18.42 11.82 4.31
CA PHE A 234 -17.97 13.21 4.36
C PHE A 234 -18.45 13.97 3.11
N SER A 235 -19.38 14.89 3.31
CA SER A 235 -20.03 15.64 2.22
C SER A 235 -19.17 16.83 1.77
N GLU A 236 -19.48 17.39 0.60
CA GLU A 236 -18.85 18.62 0.11
C GLU A 236 -19.12 19.81 1.05
N GLU A 237 -20.35 19.95 1.56
CA GLU A 237 -20.71 20.99 2.54
C GLU A 237 -19.89 20.84 3.84
N GLU A 238 -19.80 19.63 4.39
CA GLU A 238 -18.98 19.37 5.58
C GLU A 238 -17.49 19.64 5.30
N SER A 239 -17.03 19.30 4.10
CA SER A 239 -15.66 19.57 3.69
C SER A 239 -15.37 21.07 3.59
N ARG A 240 -16.31 21.87 3.06
CA ARG A 240 -16.21 23.35 3.07
C ARG A 240 -16.11 23.88 4.49
N THR A 241 -16.96 23.43 5.41
CA THR A 241 -16.89 23.86 6.82
C THR A 241 -15.56 23.45 7.48
N VAL A 242 -15.05 22.25 7.18
CA VAL A 242 -13.75 21.80 7.69
C VAL A 242 -12.61 22.65 7.13
N VAL A 243 -12.64 23.00 5.84
CA VAL A 243 -11.65 23.90 5.26
C VAL A 243 -11.73 25.30 5.85
N GLU A 244 -12.91 25.86 6.06
CA GLU A 244 -13.08 27.15 6.73
C GLU A 244 -12.46 27.14 8.14
N MET A 245 -12.73 26.09 8.92
CA MET A 245 -12.12 25.91 10.25
C MET A 245 -10.58 25.79 10.19
N ILE A 246 -10.05 25.12 9.16
CA ILE A 246 -8.60 24.95 8.96
C ILE A 246 -7.95 26.24 8.46
N ALA A 247 -8.62 27.00 7.58
CA ALA A 247 -8.12 28.27 7.05
C ALA A 247 -8.07 29.37 8.13
N ALA A 248 -8.89 29.25 9.17
CA ALA A 248 -8.79 30.06 10.37
C ALA A 248 -7.55 29.71 11.24
N GLU A 249 -6.91 28.57 11.00
CA GLU A 249 -5.61 28.22 11.58
C GLU A 249 -4.46 28.73 10.69
N ARG A 250 -3.25 28.86 11.25
CA ARG A 250 -2.06 29.31 10.52
C ARG A 250 -1.49 28.22 9.60
N ILE A 251 -2.28 27.77 8.63
CA ILE A 251 -1.90 26.77 7.62
C ILE A 251 -1.30 27.47 6.39
N ASP A 252 -0.29 26.87 5.77
CA ASP A 252 0.46 27.50 4.67
C ASP A 252 -0.01 27.09 3.28
N LEU A 253 -0.62 25.92 3.16
CA LEU A 253 -1.10 25.36 1.89
C LEU A 253 -2.14 24.26 2.17
N ILE A 254 -3.28 24.32 1.48
CA ILE A 254 -4.28 23.25 1.50
C ILE A 254 -4.23 22.51 0.16
N GLU A 255 -3.89 21.24 0.19
CA GLU A 255 -3.94 20.36 -0.98
C GLU A 255 -5.26 19.59 -1.03
N ILE A 256 -6.03 19.79 -2.09
CA ILE A 256 -7.24 19.04 -2.39
C ILE A 256 -6.90 17.83 -3.26
N SER A 257 -7.34 16.65 -2.81
CA SER A 257 -7.28 15.39 -3.56
C SER A 257 -8.60 14.63 -3.49
N GLY A 258 -8.76 13.56 -4.27
CA GLY A 258 -10.06 12.86 -4.36
C GLY A 258 -10.02 11.36 -4.28
N GLY A 259 -10.70 10.79 -3.28
CA GLY A 259 -11.02 9.37 -3.15
C GLY A 259 -10.56 8.75 -1.83
N SER A 260 -11.08 7.58 -1.49
CA SER A 260 -10.65 6.76 -0.34
C SER A 260 -10.38 5.32 -0.79
N TYR A 261 -9.74 4.47 0.03
CA TYR A 261 -9.58 3.04 -0.31
C TYR A 261 -10.93 2.32 -0.50
N GLU A 262 -11.99 2.80 0.18
CA GLU A 262 -13.35 2.24 0.10
C GLU A 262 -14.18 2.83 -1.06
N SER A 263 -13.81 4.01 -1.57
CA SER A 263 -14.33 4.60 -2.80
C SER A 263 -13.17 5.14 -3.64
N PRO A 264 -12.46 4.26 -4.38
CA PRO A 264 -11.22 4.63 -5.04
C PRO A 264 -11.47 5.45 -6.30
N ALA A 265 -11.87 6.71 -6.12
CA ALA A 265 -11.77 7.73 -7.17
C ALA A 265 -10.29 7.93 -7.59
N MET A 266 -9.34 7.69 -6.68
CA MET A 266 -7.89 7.68 -6.96
C MET A 266 -7.42 6.55 -7.89
N MET A 267 -8.02 5.35 -7.85
CA MET A 267 -7.53 4.17 -8.62
C MET A 267 -7.99 4.11 -10.08
N GLY A 268 -8.58 5.20 -10.61
CA GLY A 268 -8.90 5.29 -12.04
C GLY A 268 -9.91 4.25 -12.52
N ARG A 269 -11.21 4.58 -12.44
CA ARG A 269 -12.23 3.85 -13.20
C ARG A 269 -11.90 3.94 -14.73
N PRO A 270 -12.18 2.91 -15.56
CA PRO A 270 -11.52 2.72 -16.85
C PRO A 270 -11.73 3.84 -17.89
N ALA A 271 -10.80 3.86 -18.85
CA ALA A 271 -10.50 4.87 -19.86
C ALA A 271 -11.58 5.11 -20.94
N VAL A 272 -11.86 6.39 -21.18
CA VAL A 272 -12.13 7.05 -22.47
C VAL A 272 -11.61 8.49 -22.32
N SER A 273 -11.00 9.08 -23.35
CA SER A 273 -10.31 10.39 -23.30
C SER A 273 -11.14 11.57 -22.75
N ALA A 274 -12.48 11.49 -22.81
CA ALA A 274 -13.39 12.46 -22.19
C ALA A 274 -13.33 12.49 -20.65
N ARG A 275 -12.81 11.43 -20.01
CA ARG A 275 -12.83 11.25 -18.56
C ARG A 275 -11.74 12.03 -17.81
N THR A 276 -10.58 12.25 -18.44
CA THR A 276 -9.48 12.99 -17.79
C THR A 276 -9.86 14.46 -17.61
N ARG A 277 -10.39 15.09 -18.66
CA ARG A 277 -10.94 16.46 -18.60
C ARG A 277 -12.09 16.56 -17.60
N ALA A 278 -13.03 15.62 -17.60
CA ALA A 278 -14.14 15.62 -16.63
C ALA A 278 -13.69 15.45 -15.18
N ARG A 279 -12.57 14.76 -14.95
CA ARG A 279 -11.99 14.58 -13.62
C ARG A 279 -11.16 15.79 -13.18
N GLU A 280 -10.38 16.38 -14.08
CA GLU A 280 -9.71 17.67 -13.88
C GLU A 280 -10.77 18.74 -13.55
N ALA A 281 -11.81 18.86 -14.38
CA ALA A 281 -12.94 19.76 -14.18
C ALA A 281 -13.60 19.53 -12.81
N TYR A 282 -13.94 18.30 -12.43
CA TYR A 282 -14.55 18.04 -11.12
C TYR A 282 -13.71 18.55 -9.94
N PHE A 283 -12.39 18.35 -9.96
CA PHE A 283 -11.54 18.84 -8.87
C PHE A 283 -11.37 20.35 -8.90
N LEU A 284 -11.40 20.97 -10.08
CA LEU A 284 -11.36 22.42 -10.25
C LEU A 284 -12.66 23.06 -9.80
N ASP A 285 -13.82 22.54 -10.21
CA ASP A 285 -15.14 23.01 -9.78
C ASP A 285 -15.22 22.99 -8.24
N TYR A 286 -14.77 21.90 -7.61
CA TYR A 286 -14.72 21.81 -6.16
C TYR A 286 -13.66 22.74 -5.53
N ALA A 287 -12.50 22.93 -6.17
CA ALA A 287 -11.50 23.88 -5.66
C ALA A 287 -12.01 25.33 -5.70
N GLU A 288 -12.82 25.69 -6.71
CA GLU A 288 -13.52 26.97 -6.80
C GLU A 288 -14.50 27.15 -5.64
N THR A 289 -15.27 26.11 -5.26
CA THR A 289 -16.17 26.18 -4.09
C THR A 289 -15.40 26.33 -2.77
N ILE A 290 -14.21 25.75 -2.68
CA ILE A 290 -13.34 25.86 -1.51
C ILE A 290 -12.62 27.21 -1.44
N ARG A 291 -12.28 27.81 -2.59
CA ARG A 291 -11.66 29.13 -2.64
C ARG A 291 -12.49 30.19 -1.92
N GLU A 292 -13.82 30.10 -1.99
CA GLU A 292 -14.73 31.01 -1.29
C GLU A 292 -14.58 30.99 0.23
N VAL A 293 -14.14 29.86 0.81
CA VAL A 293 -14.05 29.66 2.27
C VAL A 293 -12.62 29.55 2.80
N ALA A 294 -11.65 29.27 1.92
CA ALA A 294 -10.23 29.16 2.29
C ALA A 294 -9.53 30.53 2.41
N ALA A 295 -10.26 31.63 2.17
CA ALA A 295 -9.73 33.00 2.20
C ALA A 295 -8.44 33.12 1.35
N ASP A 296 -7.37 33.67 1.94
CA ASP A 296 -6.08 33.89 1.27
C ASP A 296 -5.14 32.67 1.36
N VAL A 297 -5.58 31.54 1.92
CA VAL A 297 -4.73 30.35 2.03
C VAL A 297 -4.48 29.77 0.63
N PRO A 298 -3.21 29.56 0.24
CA PRO A 298 -2.88 28.93 -1.02
C PRO A 298 -3.52 27.54 -1.19
N LEU A 299 -4.04 27.27 -2.38
CA LEU A 299 -4.69 26.01 -2.73
C LEU A 299 -3.86 25.22 -3.74
N ALA A 300 -3.53 23.98 -3.38
CA ALA A 300 -2.99 22.99 -4.30
C ALA A 300 -4.08 22.01 -4.76
N VAL A 301 -4.10 21.64 -6.04
CA VAL A 301 -5.02 20.62 -6.56
C VAL A 301 -4.24 19.47 -7.17
N THR A 302 -4.48 18.25 -6.68
CA THR A 302 -3.88 17.02 -7.22
C THR A 302 -4.96 16.06 -7.65
N GLY A 303 -5.11 15.90 -8.97
CA GLY A 303 -6.38 15.32 -9.44
C GLY A 303 -6.44 14.69 -10.81
N GLY A 304 -5.46 14.75 -11.70
CA GLY A 304 -5.70 14.24 -13.06
C GLY A 304 -4.92 14.93 -14.14
N PHE A 305 -4.36 16.11 -13.84
CA PHE A 305 -3.57 16.95 -14.72
C PHE A 305 -2.61 16.18 -15.61
N ARG A 306 -2.76 16.37 -16.93
CA ARG A 306 -1.88 15.77 -17.96
C ARG A 306 -1.27 16.73 -18.95
N THR A 307 -1.89 17.86 -19.23
CA THR A 307 -1.46 18.75 -20.32
C THR A 307 -1.01 20.09 -19.77
N HIS A 308 -0.06 20.74 -20.46
CA HIS A 308 0.32 22.12 -20.15
C HIS A 308 -0.93 22.99 -20.04
N THR A 309 -1.77 23.00 -21.09
CA THR A 309 -2.96 23.86 -21.17
C THR A 309 -3.88 23.68 -19.97
N GLY A 310 -4.22 22.44 -19.59
CA GLY A 310 -5.12 22.20 -18.46
C GLY A 310 -4.54 22.67 -17.12
N MET A 311 -3.22 22.63 -16.95
CA MET A 311 -2.54 23.14 -15.76
C MET A 311 -2.44 24.67 -15.78
N ALA A 312 -2.08 25.25 -16.94
CA ALA A 312 -1.96 26.69 -17.12
C ALA A 312 -3.33 27.38 -16.95
N ASP A 313 -4.40 26.81 -17.51
CA ASP A 313 -5.77 27.32 -17.38
C ASP A 313 -6.22 27.30 -15.91
N ALA A 314 -5.92 26.22 -15.17
CA ALA A 314 -6.25 26.10 -13.75
C ALA A 314 -5.57 27.16 -12.85
N ILE A 315 -4.33 27.54 -13.19
CA ILE A 315 -3.60 28.62 -12.50
C ILE A 315 -4.14 29.99 -12.94
N ALA A 316 -4.33 30.19 -14.25
CA ALA A 316 -4.75 31.47 -14.81
C ALA A 316 -6.19 31.84 -14.41
N SER A 317 -7.07 30.86 -14.24
CA SER A 317 -8.44 31.08 -13.74
C SER A 317 -8.50 31.39 -12.24
N GLY A 318 -7.43 31.11 -11.49
CA GLY A 318 -7.41 31.21 -10.03
C GLY A 318 -8.07 30.04 -9.30
N ALA A 319 -8.49 28.99 -10.02
CA ALA A 319 -9.08 27.79 -9.42
C ALA A 319 -8.11 27.07 -8.45
N CYS A 320 -6.80 27.19 -8.68
CA CYS A 320 -5.78 26.80 -7.71
C CYS A 320 -4.51 27.65 -7.86
N ASP A 321 -3.66 27.63 -6.84
CA ASP A 321 -2.35 28.30 -6.84
C ASP A 321 -1.21 27.33 -7.13
N VAL A 322 -1.42 26.04 -6.94
CA VAL A 322 -0.42 25.00 -7.17
C VAL A 322 -1.05 23.78 -7.82
N VAL A 323 -0.44 23.27 -8.89
CA VAL A 323 -0.83 22.03 -9.55
C VAL A 323 0.02 20.89 -9.03
N GLY A 324 -0.60 19.86 -8.44
CA GLY A 324 0.10 18.69 -7.97
C GLY A 324 0.11 17.52 -8.96
N LEU A 325 1.30 16.97 -9.18
CA LEU A 325 1.57 15.84 -10.06
C LEU A 325 1.99 14.61 -9.25
N GLY A 326 1.21 13.53 -9.38
CA GLY A 326 1.51 12.22 -8.77
C GLY A 326 2.09 11.24 -9.79
N ARG A 327 1.27 10.28 -10.24
CA ARG A 327 1.67 9.18 -11.16
C ARG A 327 2.56 9.56 -12.36
N PRO A 328 2.36 10.69 -13.09
CA PRO A 328 3.28 11.06 -14.16
C PRO A 328 4.76 11.11 -13.75
N THR A 329 5.03 11.55 -12.52
CA THR A 329 6.40 11.75 -12.01
C THR A 329 7.16 10.44 -11.78
N ALA A 330 6.46 9.30 -11.79
CA ALA A 330 7.08 7.97 -11.73
C ALA A 330 7.73 7.56 -13.07
N LEU A 331 7.35 8.19 -14.18
CA LEU A 331 7.90 7.94 -15.52
C LEU A 331 8.68 9.13 -16.07
N ALA A 332 8.21 10.34 -15.77
CA ALA A 332 8.86 11.59 -16.12
C ALA A 332 9.26 12.32 -14.84
N PRO A 333 10.39 11.97 -14.19
CA PRO A 333 10.79 12.63 -12.95
C PRO A 333 10.99 14.14 -13.14
N LYS A 334 11.37 14.57 -14.35
CA LYS A 334 11.51 15.99 -14.74
C LYS A 334 10.24 16.60 -15.37
N ALA A 335 9.06 16.13 -14.98
CA ALA A 335 7.80 16.57 -15.58
C ALA A 335 7.55 18.08 -15.45
N ALA A 336 7.96 18.73 -14.35
CA ALA A 336 7.73 20.16 -14.16
C ALA A 336 8.46 21.01 -15.21
N GLN A 337 9.75 20.77 -15.48
CA GLN A 337 10.48 21.38 -16.61
C GLN A 337 9.73 21.25 -17.94
N GLY A 338 9.34 20.03 -18.29
CA GLY A 338 8.68 19.76 -19.57
C GLY A 338 7.32 20.45 -19.70
N VAL A 339 6.57 20.53 -18.59
CA VAL A 339 5.29 21.23 -18.52
C VAL A 339 5.48 22.75 -18.54
N MET A 340 6.44 23.33 -17.82
CA MET A 340 6.63 24.79 -17.83
C MET A 340 7.14 25.30 -19.18
N ALA A 341 7.97 24.52 -19.88
CA ALA A 341 8.52 24.89 -21.17
C ALA A 341 7.57 24.60 -22.36
N ASP A 342 6.37 24.05 -22.09
CA ASP A 342 5.44 23.53 -23.11
C ASP A 342 6.09 22.54 -24.12
N THR A 343 7.13 21.84 -23.68
CA THR A 343 7.82 20.83 -24.52
C THR A 343 7.19 19.44 -24.36
N SER A 344 6.36 19.26 -23.33
CA SER A 344 5.59 18.03 -23.08
C SER A 344 4.10 18.33 -23.16
N ALA A 345 3.56 18.36 -24.38
CA ALA A 345 2.13 18.63 -24.62
C ALA A 345 1.20 17.70 -23.81
N THR A 346 1.65 16.49 -23.49
CA THR A 346 0.93 15.57 -22.58
C THR A 346 1.91 14.69 -21.80
N LEU A 347 1.79 14.71 -20.47
CA LEU A 347 2.58 13.87 -19.58
C LEU A 347 2.25 12.38 -19.76
N PRO A 348 3.25 11.48 -19.65
CA PRO A 348 3.07 10.06 -19.91
C PRO A 348 1.99 9.44 -19.01
N THR A 349 1.15 8.61 -19.64
CA THR A 349 0.20 7.74 -18.96
C THR A 349 0.47 6.30 -19.37
N THR A 350 0.70 5.44 -18.40
CA THR A 350 0.68 3.99 -18.64
C THR A 350 -0.27 3.38 -17.63
N GLN A 351 -1.53 3.21 -18.00
CA GLN A 351 -2.46 2.40 -17.22
C GLN A 351 -2.27 0.94 -17.64
N ARG A 352 -1.76 0.10 -16.75
CA ARG A 352 -1.54 -1.32 -17.02
C ARG A 352 -2.71 -2.14 -16.48
N SER A 353 -3.28 -2.98 -17.34
CA SER A 353 -4.32 -3.93 -16.95
C SER A 353 -4.09 -5.28 -17.62
N VAL A 354 -4.46 -6.37 -16.97
CA VAL A 354 -4.42 -7.70 -17.58
C VAL A 354 -5.47 -7.76 -18.69
N LYS A 355 -5.03 -8.05 -19.92
CA LYS A 355 -5.93 -8.27 -21.08
C LYS A 355 -6.66 -9.61 -20.90
N LEU A 356 -7.78 -9.62 -20.19
CA LEU A 356 -8.67 -10.77 -20.05
C LEU A 356 -9.81 -10.73 -21.08
N PRO A 357 -10.37 -11.89 -21.50
CA PRO A 357 -11.56 -11.94 -22.34
C PRO A 357 -12.71 -11.12 -21.73
N ARG A 358 -13.45 -10.35 -22.56
CA ARG A 358 -14.51 -9.41 -22.14
C ARG A 358 -15.48 -9.98 -21.09
N ARG A 359 -15.82 -11.26 -21.20
CA ARG A 359 -16.72 -11.99 -20.26
C ARG A 359 -16.20 -12.08 -18.82
N LEU A 360 -14.89 -11.95 -18.59
CA LEU A 360 -14.25 -12.03 -17.26
C LEU A 360 -13.87 -10.65 -16.69
N THR A 361 -13.76 -9.63 -17.55
CA THR A 361 -13.27 -8.27 -17.19
C THR A 361 -14.23 -7.42 -16.35
N GLY A 362 -15.52 -7.80 -16.28
CA GLY A 362 -16.55 -6.98 -15.61
C GLY A 362 -16.63 -7.17 -14.09
N THR A 363 -16.06 -8.23 -13.53
CA THR A 363 -16.21 -8.53 -12.11
C THR A 363 -15.39 -7.55 -11.25
N ALA A 364 -15.90 -7.18 -10.08
CA ALA A 364 -15.15 -6.30 -9.17
C ALA A 364 -13.79 -6.89 -8.70
N GLN A 365 -13.51 -8.19 -8.98
CA GLN A 365 -12.33 -8.95 -8.51
C GLN A 365 -11.19 -8.61 -9.44
N VAL A 366 -11.47 -8.75 -10.74
CA VAL A 366 -10.55 -8.39 -11.81
C VAL A 366 -10.28 -6.89 -11.78
N LYS A 367 -11.27 -6.06 -11.45
CA LYS A 367 -11.07 -4.61 -11.27
C LYS A 367 -10.12 -4.30 -10.11
N ALA A 368 -10.34 -4.90 -8.93
CA ALA A 368 -9.45 -4.73 -7.78
C ALA A 368 -8.02 -5.23 -8.08
N LEU A 369 -7.89 -6.40 -8.71
CA LEU A 369 -6.61 -6.97 -9.11
C LEU A 369 -5.86 -6.09 -10.12
N ASN A 370 -6.54 -5.56 -11.14
CA ASN A 370 -5.94 -4.66 -12.12
C ASN A 370 -5.48 -3.36 -11.47
N GLY A 371 -6.27 -2.79 -10.54
CA GLY A 371 -5.86 -1.60 -9.78
C GLY A 371 -4.63 -1.85 -8.90
N ALA A 372 -4.59 -2.98 -8.20
CA ALA A 372 -3.42 -3.38 -7.41
C ALA A 372 -2.18 -3.58 -8.26
N LEU A 373 -2.30 -4.24 -9.43
CA LEU A 373 -1.19 -4.43 -10.36
C LEU A 373 -0.69 -3.11 -10.97
N ASP A 374 -1.59 -2.19 -11.31
CA ASP A 374 -1.22 -0.86 -11.81
C ASP A 374 -0.45 -0.07 -10.75
N LEU A 375 -0.92 -0.11 -9.49
CA LEU A 375 -0.25 0.51 -8.35
C LEU A 375 1.16 -0.07 -8.14
N GLN A 376 1.28 -1.39 -8.11
CA GLN A 376 2.58 -2.06 -7.95
C GLN A 376 3.51 -1.79 -9.14
N TRP A 377 2.97 -1.67 -10.35
CA TRP A 377 3.76 -1.34 -11.54
C TRP A 377 4.38 0.05 -11.42
N HIS A 378 3.64 1.05 -10.94
CA HIS A 378 4.21 2.39 -10.70
C HIS A 378 5.21 2.36 -9.54
N THR A 379 4.93 1.59 -8.49
CA THR A 379 5.84 1.41 -7.35
C THR A 379 7.18 0.81 -7.79
N ASP A 380 7.16 -0.18 -8.69
CA ASP A 380 8.37 -0.74 -9.31
C ASP A 380 9.21 0.32 -10.04
N GLN A 381 8.59 1.34 -10.67
CA GLN A 381 9.31 2.43 -11.33
C GLN A 381 10.06 3.29 -10.30
N LEU A 382 9.40 3.62 -9.19
CA LEU A 382 10.02 4.35 -8.08
C LEU A 382 11.20 3.57 -7.50
N HIS A 383 11.05 2.25 -7.34
CA HIS A 383 12.11 1.36 -6.87
C HIS A 383 13.27 1.27 -7.85
N THR A 384 12.98 1.27 -9.15
CA THR A 384 14.00 1.29 -10.21
C THR A 384 14.81 2.58 -10.14
N MET A 385 14.16 3.73 -10.00
CA MET A 385 14.84 5.01 -9.80
C MET A 385 15.66 5.05 -8.51
N GLY A 386 15.11 4.55 -7.38
CA GLY A 386 15.86 4.45 -6.12
C GLY A 386 17.06 3.51 -6.21
N ALA A 387 16.99 2.47 -7.04
CA ALA A 387 18.14 1.61 -7.32
C ALA A 387 19.19 2.26 -8.24
N GLY A 388 18.93 3.46 -8.77
CA GLY A 388 19.81 4.20 -9.69
C GLY A 388 19.52 3.97 -11.18
N GLY A 389 18.48 3.21 -11.52
CA GLY A 389 18.05 2.99 -12.90
C GLY A 389 17.11 4.10 -13.42
N ASP A 390 16.73 3.99 -14.69
CA ASP A 390 15.69 4.83 -15.28
C ASP A 390 14.33 4.11 -15.24
N PRO A 391 13.21 4.87 -15.16
CA PRO A 391 11.89 4.28 -15.37
C PRO A 391 11.84 3.51 -16.69
N ASP A 392 11.21 2.33 -16.67
CA ASP A 392 10.97 1.50 -17.84
C ASP A 392 9.45 1.48 -18.14
N PRO A 393 8.97 2.35 -19.04
CA PRO A 393 7.57 2.36 -19.47
C PRO A 393 7.13 1.04 -20.10
N HIS A 394 8.06 0.21 -20.60
CA HIS A 394 7.79 -1.05 -21.28
C HIS A 394 7.85 -2.27 -20.35
N ARG A 395 8.10 -2.07 -19.05
CA ARG A 395 8.18 -3.15 -18.05
C ARG A 395 6.94 -4.06 -18.12
N PRO A 396 7.11 -5.37 -18.37
CA PRO A 396 5.99 -6.28 -18.52
C PRO A 396 5.34 -6.61 -17.17
N LEU A 397 4.00 -6.68 -17.14
CA LEU A 397 3.20 -6.91 -15.92
C LEU A 397 3.58 -8.18 -15.15
N TRP A 398 4.04 -9.23 -15.82
CA TRP A 398 4.46 -10.46 -15.13
C TRP A 398 5.71 -10.24 -14.27
N ARG A 399 6.63 -9.34 -14.67
CA ARG A 399 7.79 -8.98 -13.85
C ARG A 399 7.34 -8.26 -12.59
N THR A 400 6.40 -7.33 -12.71
CA THR A 400 5.74 -6.69 -11.56
C THR A 400 5.06 -7.70 -10.67
N ALA A 401 4.37 -8.69 -11.24
CA ALA A 401 3.76 -9.73 -10.43
C ALA A 401 4.81 -10.52 -9.64
N VAL A 402 5.92 -10.90 -10.28
CA VAL A 402 7.05 -11.60 -9.63
C VAL A 402 7.71 -10.74 -8.54
N THR A 403 7.99 -9.46 -8.81
CA THR A 403 8.59 -8.55 -7.80
C THR A 403 7.64 -8.33 -6.63
N THR A 404 6.35 -8.18 -6.89
CA THR A 404 5.31 -8.07 -5.86
C THR A 404 5.29 -9.31 -4.96
N VAL A 405 5.31 -10.52 -5.53
CA VAL A 405 5.38 -11.77 -4.73
C VAL A 405 6.67 -11.82 -3.91
N ARG A 406 7.81 -11.45 -4.50
CA ARG A 406 9.11 -11.46 -3.78
C ARG A 406 9.13 -10.45 -2.63
N ARG A 407 8.52 -9.28 -2.79
CA ARG A 407 8.54 -8.18 -1.81
C ARG A 407 7.52 -8.38 -0.69
N ASN A 408 6.30 -8.76 -1.05
CA ASN A 408 5.15 -8.72 -0.16
C ASN A 408 4.63 -10.14 0.18
N GLY A 409 5.29 -11.20 -0.32
CA GLY A 409 4.82 -12.58 -0.22
C GLY A 409 3.66 -12.91 -1.18
N ILE A 410 3.22 -14.17 -1.23
CA ILE A 410 2.06 -14.62 -2.05
C ILE A 410 0.75 -13.93 -1.60
N ASP A 411 0.70 -13.43 -0.37
CA ASP A 411 -0.44 -12.71 0.20
C ASP A 411 -0.72 -11.36 -0.50
N ALA A 412 0.24 -10.81 -1.23
CA ALA A 412 0.09 -9.59 -2.02
C ALA A 412 -0.98 -9.67 -3.12
N PHE A 413 -1.37 -10.88 -3.51
CA PHE A 413 -2.44 -11.14 -4.49
C PHE A 413 -3.79 -11.50 -3.85
N ARG A 414 -3.85 -11.62 -2.52
CA ARG A 414 -5.08 -11.98 -1.81
C ARG A 414 -5.95 -10.74 -1.58
N SER A 415 -6.62 -10.26 -2.63
CA SER A 415 -7.93 -9.65 -2.41
C SER A 415 -8.90 -10.78 -2.03
N GLN A 416 -9.07 -11.08 -0.74
CA GLN A 416 -10.02 -12.10 -0.35
C GLN A 416 -11.45 -11.61 -0.63
N ARG A 417 -12.24 -12.41 -1.35
CA ARG A 417 -13.68 -12.26 -1.62
C ARG A 417 -14.34 -13.58 -1.22
N GLY A 418 -15.54 -13.67 -0.64
CA GLY A 418 -16.58 -12.70 -0.28
C GLY A 418 -17.72 -13.40 0.49
N HIS A 419 -18.82 -12.66 0.72
CA HIS A 419 -20.03 -12.89 1.54
C HIS A 419 -20.56 -14.32 1.81
N LEU A 420 -21.24 -14.42 2.96
CA LEU A 420 -21.97 -15.54 3.54
C LEU A 420 -23.40 -15.69 2.98
N GLY A 421 -23.88 -16.92 2.93
CA GLY A 421 -25.20 -17.32 2.44
C GLY A 421 -25.24 -18.84 2.17
N THR A 422 -25.68 -19.58 3.19
CA THR A 422 -26.05 -21.02 3.32
C THR A 422 -25.02 -22.12 2.97
N SER A 423 -24.87 -23.01 3.95
CA SER A 423 -23.90 -24.11 4.06
C SER A 423 -24.42 -25.37 3.35
N ASP A 424 -23.93 -25.61 2.13
CA ASP A 424 -23.53 -26.96 1.64
C ASP A 424 -23.11 -26.90 0.16
N LYS A 425 -23.78 -26.07 -0.66
CA LYS A 425 -23.44 -25.87 -2.08
C LYS A 425 -22.12 -25.10 -2.29
N LYS A 426 -21.62 -24.44 -1.23
CA LYS A 426 -20.41 -23.60 -1.23
C LYS A 426 -19.11 -24.40 -1.29
N ALA A 427 -19.06 -25.57 -0.63
CA ALA A 427 -17.88 -26.43 -0.60
C ALA A 427 -17.57 -27.03 -1.99
N VAL A 428 -18.61 -27.47 -2.70
CA VAL A 428 -18.48 -28.05 -4.05
C VAL A 428 -18.07 -27.01 -5.09
N ARG A 429 -18.59 -25.78 -4.99
CA ARG A 429 -18.23 -24.68 -5.91
C ARG A 429 -16.83 -24.13 -5.66
N LYS A 430 -16.43 -24.00 -4.39
CA LYS A 430 -15.08 -23.64 -3.96
C LYS A 430 -14.04 -24.66 -4.46
N PHE A 431 -14.32 -25.95 -4.31
CA PHE A 431 -13.47 -27.04 -4.79
C PHE A 431 -13.26 -27.06 -6.32
N ARG A 432 -14.30 -26.75 -7.11
CA ARG A 432 -14.18 -26.68 -8.58
C ARG A 432 -13.33 -25.49 -9.04
N ILE A 433 -13.45 -24.34 -8.38
CA ILE A 433 -12.70 -23.12 -8.71
C ILE A 433 -11.23 -23.27 -8.31
N GLU A 434 -10.95 -23.82 -7.12
CA GLU A 434 -9.58 -24.10 -6.66
C GLU A 434 -8.86 -25.11 -7.57
N ARG A 435 -9.58 -26.14 -8.04
CA ARG A 435 -9.03 -27.10 -9.02
C ARG A 435 -8.76 -26.46 -10.38
N ALA A 436 -9.55 -25.47 -10.80
CA ALA A 436 -9.32 -24.74 -12.04
C ALA A 436 -8.11 -23.79 -11.91
N VAL A 437 -7.98 -23.06 -10.80
CA VAL A 437 -6.83 -22.19 -10.54
C VAL A 437 -5.53 -23.00 -10.44
N GLY A 438 -5.57 -24.15 -9.75
CA GLY A 438 -4.46 -25.09 -9.72
C GLY A 438 -4.06 -25.57 -11.11
N ARG A 439 -5.03 -26.08 -11.90
CA ARG A 439 -4.78 -26.66 -13.22
C ARG A 439 -4.31 -25.65 -14.28
N TYR A 440 -4.86 -24.44 -14.28
CA TYR A 440 -4.68 -23.47 -15.38
C TYR A 440 -3.76 -22.29 -15.05
N VAL A 441 -3.40 -22.07 -13.79
CA VAL A 441 -2.57 -20.91 -13.38
C VAL A 441 -1.37 -21.36 -12.55
N ALA A 442 -1.59 -22.04 -11.42
CA ALA A 442 -0.49 -22.41 -10.54
C ALA A 442 0.42 -23.48 -11.17
N ASN A 443 -0.15 -24.57 -11.69
CA ASN A 443 0.63 -25.67 -12.26
C ASN A 443 1.45 -25.26 -13.50
N PRO A 444 0.94 -24.45 -14.46
CA PRO A 444 1.75 -23.95 -15.57
C PRO A 444 2.88 -23.02 -15.13
N VAL A 445 2.65 -22.16 -14.12
CA VAL A 445 3.67 -21.24 -13.58
C VAL A 445 4.77 -22.02 -12.85
N VAL A 446 4.39 -22.98 -12.01
CA VAL A 446 5.35 -23.87 -11.34
C VAL A 446 6.11 -24.70 -12.37
N ALA A 447 5.43 -25.28 -13.36
CA ALA A 447 6.07 -26.05 -14.42
C ALA A 447 6.99 -25.20 -15.32
N ALA A 448 6.68 -23.91 -15.51
CA ALA A 448 7.55 -22.97 -16.19
C ALA A 448 8.79 -22.67 -15.36
N LEU A 449 8.64 -22.39 -14.06
CA LEU A 449 9.75 -22.16 -13.13
C LEU A 449 10.70 -23.38 -13.05
N THR A 450 10.15 -24.59 -13.00
CA THR A 450 10.93 -25.84 -13.09
C THR A 450 11.70 -25.95 -14.40
N ARG A 451 11.11 -25.49 -15.52
CA ARG A 451 11.74 -25.52 -16.86
C ARG A 451 12.92 -24.55 -17.01
N VAL A 452 12.96 -23.48 -16.22
CA VAL A 452 14.05 -22.49 -16.21
C VAL A 452 15.06 -22.74 -15.08
N GLY A 453 15.08 -23.95 -14.50
CA GLY A 453 16.06 -24.36 -13.50
C GLY A 453 15.82 -23.83 -12.08
N ILE A 454 14.70 -23.14 -11.83
CA ILE A 454 14.29 -22.74 -10.47
C ILE A 454 13.55 -23.92 -9.85
N THR A 455 14.31 -24.88 -9.31
CA THR A 455 13.76 -25.97 -8.52
C THR A 455 13.64 -25.51 -7.07
N THR A 456 12.41 -25.34 -6.57
CA THR A 456 12.17 -25.35 -5.12
C THR A 456 12.61 -26.73 -4.62
N THR A 457 13.71 -26.77 -3.88
CA THR A 457 14.41 -27.99 -3.43
C THR A 457 13.62 -28.84 -2.42
N PHE A 458 12.35 -28.50 -2.17
CA PHE A 458 11.52 -29.06 -1.09
C PHE A 458 10.23 -29.73 -1.56
N ALA A 459 10.09 -30.04 -2.86
CA ALA A 459 8.90 -30.69 -3.39
C ALA A 459 9.26 -32.05 -4.01
N THR A 460 8.74 -33.12 -3.42
CA THR A 460 8.76 -34.47 -3.98
C THR A 460 7.34 -35.00 -4.22
N GLU A 461 7.20 -36.16 -4.83
CA GLU A 461 5.91 -36.78 -5.14
C GLU A 461 5.63 -37.93 -4.16
N LEU A 462 4.44 -37.93 -3.56
CA LEU A 462 3.89 -39.00 -2.74
C LEU A 462 2.70 -39.65 -3.45
N GLU A 463 2.73 -40.96 -3.60
CA GLU A 463 1.69 -41.79 -4.18
C GLU A 463 0.93 -42.53 -3.05
N THR A 464 -0.39 -42.37 -3.01
CA THR A 464 -1.31 -43.02 -2.07
C THR A 464 -2.40 -43.77 -2.83
N ILE A 465 -3.08 -44.71 -2.16
CA ILE A 465 -4.24 -45.42 -2.74
C ILE A 465 -5.53 -44.71 -2.33
N GLY A 466 -6.32 -44.26 -3.31
CA GLY A 466 -7.54 -43.50 -3.06
C GLY A 466 -8.60 -44.33 -2.34
N ARG A 467 -8.93 -44.01 -1.08
CA ARG A 467 -9.82 -44.82 -0.22
C ARG A 467 -11.19 -45.16 -0.81
N ARG A 468 -11.74 -44.28 -1.66
CA ARG A 468 -13.07 -44.46 -2.30
C ARG A 468 -12.98 -45.12 -3.67
N THR A 469 -11.83 -45.06 -4.33
CA THR A 469 -11.69 -45.40 -5.75
C THR A 469 -10.72 -46.55 -6.01
N GLY A 470 -9.89 -46.94 -5.04
CA GLY A 470 -8.80 -47.93 -5.22
C GLY A 470 -7.65 -47.46 -6.13
N LEU A 471 -7.84 -46.40 -6.91
CA LEU A 471 -6.84 -45.86 -7.83
C LEU A 471 -5.69 -45.16 -7.09
N ARG A 472 -4.48 -45.28 -7.66
CA ARG A 472 -3.29 -44.54 -7.21
C ARG A 472 -3.45 -43.04 -7.43
N ARG A 473 -2.98 -42.25 -6.46
CA ARG A 473 -3.06 -40.78 -6.44
C ARG A 473 -1.70 -40.21 -6.06
N THR A 474 -1.11 -39.45 -6.97
CA THR A 474 0.15 -38.74 -6.74
C THR A 474 -0.12 -37.31 -6.31
N VAL A 475 0.54 -36.87 -5.23
CA VAL A 475 0.45 -35.52 -4.69
C VAL A 475 1.85 -34.97 -4.45
N PRO A 476 2.12 -33.69 -4.77
CA PRO A 476 3.37 -33.06 -4.38
C PRO A 476 3.37 -32.82 -2.86
N VAL A 477 4.45 -33.20 -2.20
CA VAL A 477 4.65 -33.03 -0.77
C VAL A 477 6.06 -32.54 -0.48
N SER A 478 6.25 -31.89 0.66
CA SER A 478 7.59 -31.65 1.20
C SER A 478 7.98 -32.80 2.12
N ALA A 479 9.19 -33.31 1.93
CA ALA A 479 9.70 -34.45 2.67
C ALA A 479 11.14 -34.21 3.14
N ALA A 480 11.45 -34.67 4.34
CA ALA A 480 12.81 -34.84 4.84
C ALA A 480 13.10 -36.34 4.92
N PHE A 481 14.16 -36.79 4.26
CA PHE A 481 14.56 -38.21 4.22
C PHE A 481 15.57 -38.52 5.31
N ASP A 482 15.49 -39.73 5.87
CA ASP A 482 16.50 -40.29 6.77
C ASP A 482 16.81 -41.75 6.37
N GLU A 483 17.67 -42.42 7.14
CA GLU A 483 18.16 -43.78 6.83
C GLU A 483 17.05 -44.83 6.75
N THR A 484 15.95 -44.63 7.46
CA THR A 484 14.88 -45.64 7.59
C THR A 484 13.59 -45.25 6.88
N GLY A 485 13.51 -44.05 6.30
CA GLY A 485 12.26 -43.55 5.77
C GLY A 485 12.25 -42.07 5.39
N ALA A 486 11.08 -41.45 5.57
CA ALA A 486 10.88 -40.03 5.34
C ALA A 486 9.85 -39.44 6.31
N TRP A 487 10.02 -38.16 6.64
CA TRP A 487 9.02 -37.34 7.29
C TRP A 487 8.34 -36.44 6.27
N VAL A 488 7.01 -36.40 6.29
CA VAL A 488 6.18 -35.54 5.46
C VAL A 488 5.22 -34.77 6.35
N ILE A 489 4.81 -33.57 5.94
CA ILE A 489 3.85 -32.77 6.72
C ILE A 489 2.58 -32.54 5.90
N SER A 490 1.45 -32.99 6.42
CA SER A 490 0.13 -32.65 5.86
C SER A 490 -0.27 -31.26 6.30
N GLN A 491 -0.14 -30.29 5.39
CA GLN A 491 -0.40 -28.87 5.69
C GLN A 491 -1.86 -28.58 6.09
N HIS A 492 -2.79 -29.46 5.72
CA HIS A 492 -4.22 -29.35 6.00
C HIS A 492 -4.73 -30.47 6.94
N GLY A 493 -3.81 -31.11 7.66
CA GLY A 493 -4.16 -32.08 8.71
C GLY A 493 -4.62 -33.43 8.22
N ALA A 494 -5.22 -34.19 9.13
CA ALA A 494 -5.78 -35.51 8.85
C ALA A 494 -6.95 -35.46 7.84
N ARG A 495 -7.53 -34.27 7.62
CA ARG A 495 -8.63 -34.04 6.67
C ARG A 495 -8.16 -33.90 5.22
N SER A 496 -6.85 -33.84 4.96
CA SER A 496 -6.34 -33.78 3.59
C SER A 496 -6.68 -35.06 2.82
N GLY A 497 -6.86 -34.96 1.49
CA GLY A 497 -7.32 -36.10 0.69
C GLY A 497 -6.35 -37.28 0.71
N TRP A 498 -5.04 -37.01 0.78
CA TRP A 498 -4.01 -38.04 0.83
C TRP A 498 -3.75 -38.53 2.26
N ALA A 499 -3.92 -37.70 3.30
CA ALA A 499 -3.86 -38.17 4.70
C ALA A 499 -5.02 -39.13 5.00
N ASN A 500 -6.23 -38.81 4.53
CA ASN A 500 -7.39 -39.70 4.57
C ASN A 500 -7.18 -41.03 3.81
N ASN A 501 -6.37 -41.01 2.74
CA ASN A 501 -6.00 -42.23 2.02
C ASN A 501 -5.04 -43.06 2.87
N ILE A 502 -4.04 -42.44 3.49
CA ILE A 502 -3.08 -43.12 4.38
C ILE A 502 -3.79 -43.78 5.56
N SER A 503 -4.72 -43.07 6.21
CA SER A 503 -5.49 -43.66 7.32
C SER A 503 -6.33 -44.88 6.92
N ALA A 504 -6.69 -45.01 5.64
CA ALA A 504 -7.46 -46.15 5.12
C ALA A 504 -6.57 -47.25 4.52
N ASN A 505 -5.43 -46.87 3.94
CA ASN A 505 -4.42 -47.77 3.42
C ASN A 505 -3.04 -47.12 3.61
N PRO A 506 -2.25 -47.60 4.58
CA PRO A 506 -0.98 -46.97 4.92
C PRO A 506 0.12 -47.25 3.88
N THR A 507 -0.14 -48.09 2.87
CA THR A 507 0.85 -48.38 1.82
C THR A 507 1.00 -47.17 0.90
N VAL A 508 2.22 -46.62 0.83
CA VAL A 508 2.56 -45.46 0.02
C VAL A 508 3.83 -45.67 -0.78
N ARG A 509 4.04 -44.83 -1.79
CA ARG A 509 5.34 -44.66 -2.42
C ARG A 509 5.74 -43.21 -2.41
N ILE A 510 6.99 -42.90 -2.15
CA ILE A 510 7.50 -41.52 -2.20
C ILE A 510 8.75 -41.46 -3.06
N LYS A 511 8.90 -40.38 -3.81
CA LYS A 511 10.02 -40.20 -4.72
C LYS A 511 11.24 -39.66 -3.96
N GLN A 512 12.36 -40.37 -3.98
CA GLN A 512 13.64 -39.94 -3.44
C GLN A 512 14.58 -39.70 -4.63
N GLY A 513 14.85 -38.43 -4.95
CA GLY A 513 15.55 -38.07 -6.19
C GLY A 513 14.76 -38.50 -7.44
N ARG A 514 15.29 -39.46 -8.22
CA ARG A 514 14.62 -40.02 -9.41
C ARG A 514 13.94 -41.37 -9.15
N GLN A 515 14.12 -41.96 -7.98
CA GLN A 515 13.64 -43.31 -7.65
C GLN A 515 12.39 -43.25 -6.78
N TRP A 516 11.50 -44.22 -6.95
CA TRP A 516 10.34 -44.39 -6.08
C TRP A 516 10.66 -45.40 -4.98
N ARG A 517 10.51 -44.97 -3.72
CA ARG A 517 10.65 -45.80 -2.53
C ARG A 517 9.29 -46.24 -2.03
N SER A 518 9.12 -47.52 -1.72
CA SER A 518 7.89 -48.04 -1.13
C SER A 518 7.98 -48.00 0.39
N GLY A 519 6.87 -47.69 1.05
CA GLY A 519 6.85 -47.63 2.51
C GLY A 519 5.44 -47.68 3.10
N THR A 520 5.42 -47.76 4.42
CA THR A 520 4.20 -47.68 5.22
C THR A 520 4.15 -46.31 5.89
N ALA A 521 3.04 -45.60 5.75
CA ALA A 521 2.83 -44.27 6.28
C ALA A 521 1.89 -44.26 7.49
N GLU A 522 2.24 -43.45 8.49
CA GLU A 522 1.47 -43.28 9.72
C GLU A 522 1.35 -41.79 10.07
N LEU A 523 0.17 -41.35 10.50
CA LEU A 523 -0.03 -40.00 11.02
C LEU A 523 0.42 -39.96 12.48
N VAL A 524 1.37 -39.08 12.80
CA VAL A 524 1.90 -38.90 14.14
C VAL A 524 1.26 -37.66 14.75
N HIS A 525 0.18 -37.87 15.51
CA HIS A 525 -0.64 -36.80 16.05
C HIS A 525 0.02 -36.03 17.21
N ASP A 526 0.89 -36.69 17.97
CA ASP A 526 1.57 -36.11 19.15
C ASP A 526 2.94 -35.49 18.84
N ASP A 527 3.30 -35.35 17.54
CA ASP A 527 4.58 -34.76 17.13
C ASP A 527 4.56 -33.22 17.20
N ASP A 528 5.68 -32.61 17.62
CA ASP A 528 5.86 -31.16 17.52
C ASP A 528 6.18 -30.80 16.06
N VAL A 529 5.13 -30.53 15.30
CA VAL A 529 5.22 -30.21 13.87
C VAL A 529 6.13 -29.00 13.60
N THR A 530 6.20 -28.03 14.51
CA THR A 530 7.10 -26.88 14.35
C THR A 530 8.56 -27.31 14.43
N LYS A 531 8.92 -28.13 15.43
CA LYS A 531 10.26 -28.72 15.52
C LYS A 531 10.54 -29.60 14.31
N ARG A 532 9.54 -30.34 13.82
CA ARG A 532 9.68 -31.20 12.64
C ARG A 532 9.99 -30.41 11.38
N VAL A 533 9.28 -29.32 11.09
CA VAL A 533 9.56 -28.47 9.90
C VAL A 533 10.99 -27.95 9.92
N ARG A 534 11.56 -27.62 11.10
CA ARG A 534 12.94 -27.12 11.20
C ARG A 534 13.96 -28.13 10.67
N THR A 535 13.68 -29.43 10.77
CA THR A 535 14.54 -30.49 10.22
C THR A 535 14.51 -30.57 8.70
N PHE A 536 13.59 -29.86 8.03
CA PHE A 536 13.47 -29.84 6.58
C PHE A 536 14.38 -28.74 5.97
N ALA A 537 15.01 -27.91 6.80
CA ALA A 537 15.94 -26.88 6.36
C ALA A 537 17.32 -27.49 6.08
N PRO A 538 17.94 -27.23 4.90
CA PRO A 538 19.24 -27.78 4.53
C PRO A 538 20.40 -27.14 5.31
N ASN A 539 20.15 -26.03 6.01
CA ASN A 539 21.11 -25.37 6.89
C ASN A 539 20.40 -24.87 8.16
N PRO A 540 20.95 -25.14 9.37
CA PRO A 540 20.39 -24.71 10.65
C PRO A 540 20.04 -23.22 10.74
N VAL A 541 20.79 -22.36 10.04
CA VAL A 541 20.61 -20.90 10.03
C VAL A 541 19.26 -20.49 9.44
N PHE A 542 18.70 -21.28 8.52
CA PHE A 542 17.41 -20.99 7.87
C PHE A 542 16.22 -21.74 8.47
N ALA A 543 16.44 -22.58 9.49
CA ALA A 543 15.42 -23.47 10.06
C ALA A 543 14.21 -22.70 10.65
N SER A 544 14.47 -21.54 11.26
CA SER A 544 13.42 -20.66 11.80
C SER A 544 12.55 -20.04 10.70
N LEU A 545 13.15 -19.62 9.59
CA LEU A 545 12.47 -19.05 8.43
C LEU A 545 11.62 -20.09 7.68
N THR A 546 12.14 -21.32 7.53
CA THR A 546 11.41 -22.46 6.95
C THR A 546 10.19 -22.82 7.81
N ALA A 547 10.34 -22.84 9.13
CA ALA A 547 9.23 -23.09 10.06
C ALA A 547 8.15 -22.01 10.01
N ALA A 548 8.54 -20.73 9.94
CA ALA A 548 7.60 -19.62 9.80
C ALA A 548 6.81 -19.69 8.48
N SER A 549 7.49 -20.01 7.38
CA SER A 549 6.86 -20.15 6.05
C SER A 549 5.84 -21.30 5.98
N PHE A 550 6.13 -22.43 6.61
CA PHE A 550 5.17 -23.53 6.72
C PHE A 550 3.98 -23.17 7.61
N ARG A 551 4.22 -22.52 8.77
CA ARG A 551 3.16 -22.12 9.69
C ARG A 551 2.13 -21.18 9.03
N ALA A 552 2.59 -20.29 8.14
CA ALA A 552 1.72 -19.39 7.38
C ALA A 552 0.84 -20.09 6.32
N LEU A 553 1.20 -21.31 5.89
CA LEU A 553 0.49 -22.07 4.84
C LEU A 553 -0.41 -23.17 5.42
N GLN A 554 -0.37 -23.41 6.72
CA GLN A 554 -0.99 -24.55 7.38
C GLN A 554 -2.27 -24.15 8.12
N SER A 555 -3.30 -25.01 8.04
CA SER A 555 -4.57 -24.78 8.76
C SER A 555 -4.72 -25.63 10.01
N ASP A 556 -4.12 -26.83 10.02
CA ASP A 556 -4.15 -27.80 11.12
C ASP A 556 -3.11 -28.89 10.83
N PRO A 557 -1.80 -28.65 10.99
CA PRO A 557 -0.80 -29.53 10.39
C PRO A 557 -0.58 -30.81 11.20
N VAL A 558 -0.34 -31.93 10.51
CA VAL A 558 0.04 -33.20 11.14
C VAL A 558 1.27 -33.80 10.47
N SER A 559 2.20 -34.31 11.28
CA SER A 559 3.36 -35.04 10.81
C SER A 559 2.95 -36.43 10.32
N VAL A 560 3.57 -36.88 9.24
CA VAL A 560 3.39 -38.21 8.68
C VAL A 560 4.77 -38.86 8.60
N ARG A 561 4.91 -39.99 9.28
CA ARG A 561 6.11 -40.83 9.18
C ARG A 561 5.90 -41.87 8.09
N ILE A 562 6.85 -41.96 7.16
CA ILE A 562 6.91 -43.03 6.16
C ILE A 562 8.11 -43.91 6.51
N SER A 563 7.89 -45.18 6.76
CA SER A 563 8.96 -46.17 6.99
C SER A 563 9.15 -46.99 5.72
N PHE A 564 10.37 -47.02 5.18
CA PHE A 564 10.64 -47.74 3.93
C PHE A 564 10.55 -49.24 4.11
N THR A 565 9.91 -49.91 3.15
CA THR A 565 9.72 -51.36 3.13
C THR A 565 10.54 -52.04 2.05
N ASP A 566 11.18 -51.25 1.17
CA ASP A 566 12.20 -51.72 0.24
C ASP A 566 13.58 -51.67 0.91
N ARG A 567 14.20 -52.84 1.09
CA ARG A 567 15.62 -52.95 1.45
C ARG A 567 16.50 -52.71 0.24
#